data_AF-A0A7Y5NVB0-F1
#
_entry.id   AF-A0A7Y5NVB0-F1
#
_cell.length_a   1.000
_cell.length_b   1.000
_cell.length_c   1.000
_cell.angle_alpha   90.00
_cell.angle_beta   90.00
_cell.angle_gamma   90.00
#
_symmetry.space_group_name_H-M   'P 1'
#
loop_
_entity.id
_entity.type
_entity.pdbx_description
1 polymer ?
#
loop_
_entity_poly.entity_id
_entity_poly.type
_entity_poly.pdbx_seq_one_letter_code
_entity_poly.pdbx_strand_id
1 'polypeptide(L)'
;MRRLLFIAALLAGCGVNPLPVPPELGGEISGSTCLPCDGTIRVAGEPGSAKNADAVWLVNLDRQSEPLLVPVANDGSFEALMDALPGDEIRLQARRDELRSVPLDLVATVDAVLEPAARPLADCFVVEPELELDDATVGATSFATLTLSHDCDTSLTIDSIALRAPAPAFEIAAPVAPFVLAPGETTTVTIQLTPEAAGLVEEVLLIEVSSPEPDRRPVTLFGIAD
;
A
#
# COMPACT_ATOMS: atom_id res chain seq x y z
N MET A 1 47.04 49.85 -30.06
CA MET A 1 45.80 49.74 -29.27
C MET A 1 45.46 48.27 -29.13
N ARG A 2 45.51 47.76 -27.90
CA ARG A 2 45.42 46.34 -27.51
C ARG A 2 43.92 45.95 -27.47
N ARG A 3 43.44 45.07 -28.36
CA ARG A 3 42.06 44.58 -28.33
C ARG A 3 41.97 43.37 -27.39
N LEU A 4 41.27 43.54 -26.27
CA LEU A 4 40.96 42.49 -25.30
C LEU A 4 39.98 41.49 -25.91
N LEU A 5 40.30 40.20 -25.81
CA LEU A 5 39.36 39.08 -25.97
C LEU A 5 38.39 39.07 -24.77
N PHE A 6 37.09 38.98 -25.04
CA PHE A 6 36.10 38.50 -24.08
C PHE A 6 35.73 37.07 -24.46
N ILE A 7 36.22 36.11 -23.68
CA ILE A 7 35.78 34.71 -23.73
C ILE A 7 34.54 34.63 -22.84
N ALA A 8 33.38 34.43 -23.46
CA ALA A 8 32.15 34.11 -22.76
C ALA A 8 32.20 32.64 -22.33
N ALA A 9 32.42 32.41 -21.03
CA ALA A 9 32.29 31.09 -20.43
C ALA A 9 30.79 30.77 -20.26
N LEU A 10 30.24 29.94 -21.15
CA LEU A 10 28.96 29.27 -20.89
C LEU A 10 29.20 28.23 -19.78
N LEU A 11 28.79 28.56 -18.56
CA LEU A 11 28.62 27.58 -17.49
C LEU A 11 27.39 26.75 -17.82
N ALA A 12 27.61 25.54 -18.34
CA ALA A 12 26.58 24.50 -18.36
C ALA A 12 26.26 24.15 -16.91
N GLY A 13 25.20 24.73 -16.37
CA GLY A 13 24.64 24.31 -15.09
C GLY A 13 24.10 22.90 -15.26
N CYS A 14 24.75 21.93 -14.63
CA CYS A 14 24.16 20.61 -14.41
C CYS A 14 22.93 20.82 -13.52
N GLY A 15 21.77 21.01 -14.12
CA GLY A 15 20.49 20.97 -13.43
C GLY A 15 20.29 19.55 -12.92
N VAL A 16 20.72 19.28 -11.69
CA VAL A 16 20.22 18.15 -10.92
C VAL A 16 18.72 18.39 -10.77
N ASN A 17 17.92 17.69 -11.59
CA ASN A 17 16.49 17.67 -11.40
C ASN A 17 16.28 17.02 -10.01
N PRO A 18 15.77 17.76 -9.00
CA PRO A 18 15.64 17.20 -7.66
C PRO A 18 14.76 15.97 -7.75
N LEU A 19 15.21 14.87 -7.15
CA LEU A 19 14.39 13.67 -7.07
C LEU A 19 13.05 14.03 -6.41
N PRO A 20 11.91 13.58 -6.96
CA PRO A 20 10.63 13.74 -6.32
C PRO A 20 10.69 13.21 -4.89
N VAL A 21 10.19 13.98 -3.93
CA VAL A 21 10.10 13.55 -2.53
C VAL A 21 8.86 12.66 -2.40
N PRO A 22 8.98 11.41 -1.92
CA PRO A 22 7.84 10.54 -1.71
C PRO A 22 6.80 11.14 -0.75
N PRO A 23 5.52 10.80 -0.91
CA PRO A 23 4.51 11.11 0.08
C PRO A 23 4.77 10.36 1.39
N GLU A 24 4.33 10.94 2.50
CA GLU A 24 4.45 10.37 3.83
C GLU A 24 3.14 10.53 4.60
N LEU A 25 2.76 9.48 5.35
CA LEU A 25 1.74 9.56 6.39
C LEU A 25 2.42 9.70 7.75
N GLY A 26 1.84 10.53 8.62
CA GLY A 26 2.28 10.73 9.99
C GLY A 26 1.30 11.64 10.73
N GLY A 27 1.77 12.27 11.81
CA GLY A 27 0.92 13.18 12.60
C GLY A 27 -0.21 12.44 13.33
N GLU A 28 -1.31 13.14 13.55
CA GLU A 28 -2.48 12.61 14.25
C GLU A 28 -3.54 12.19 13.23
N ILE A 29 -3.65 10.88 13.04
CA ILE A 29 -4.71 10.24 12.26
C ILE A 29 -5.67 9.60 13.25
N SER A 30 -6.95 9.95 13.14
CA SER A 30 -7.97 9.55 14.09
C SER A 30 -9.19 8.98 13.39
N GLY A 31 -9.90 8.13 14.12
CA GLY A 31 -11.23 7.70 13.79
C GLY A 31 -12.25 8.30 14.75
N SER A 32 -13.45 8.51 14.27
CA SER A 32 -14.59 8.85 15.11
C SER A 32 -15.87 8.29 14.52
N THR A 33 -16.85 8.02 15.37
CA THR A 33 -18.18 7.64 14.90
C THR A 33 -18.79 8.78 14.07
N CYS A 34 -19.40 8.46 12.94
CA CYS A 34 -20.29 9.41 12.28
C CYS A 34 -21.71 9.18 12.83
N LEU A 35 -22.28 10.16 13.53
CA LEU A 35 -23.70 10.14 13.91
C LEU A 35 -24.47 11.08 12.98
N PRO A 36 -25.49 10.60 12.23
CA PRO A 36 -26.25 9.37 12.39
C PRO A 36 -25.84 8.22 11.44
N CYS A 37 -24.63 8.20 10.90
CA CYS A 37 -24.23 7.18 9.93
C CYS A 37 -24.15 5.79 10.58
N ASP A 38 -25.10 4.90 10.29
CA ASP A 38 -25.06 3.50 10.73
C ASP A 38 -23.98 2.76 9.93
N GLY A 39 -23.04 2.08 10.62
CA GLY A 39 -22.00 1.27 9.99
C GLY A 39 -20.84 2.01 9.32
N THR A 40 -20.71 3.34 9.47
CA THR A 40 -19.55 4.07 8.93
C THR A 40 -18.74 4.76 10.01
N ILE A 41 -17.44 4.83 9.80
CA ILE A 41 -16.54 5.66 10.60
C ILE A 41 -16.05 6.86 9.78
N ARG A 42 -15.77 7.95 10.47
CA ARG A 42 -14.99 9.07 9.93
C ARG A 42 -13.52 8.78 10.18
N VAL A 43 -12.71 8.78 9.13
CA VAL A 43 -11.25 8.72 9.19
C VAL A 43 -10.72 10.09 8.82
N ALA A 44 -9.90 10.69 9.68
CA ALA A 44 -9.36 12.03 9.46
C ALA A 44 -7.90 12.13 9.88
N GLY A 45 -7.12 12.83 9.08
CA GLY A 45 -5.79 13.31 9.45
C GLY A 45 -5.83 14.81 9.72
N GLU A 46 -5.32 15.22 10.88
CA GLU A 46 -5.15 16.64 11.21
C GLU A 46 -4.13 17.32 10.28
N PRO A 47 -4.03 18.67 10.25
CA PRO A 47 -3.02 19.36 9.46
C PRO A 47 -1.60 18.79 9.67
N GLY A 48 -0.93 18.49 8.56
CA GLY A 48 0.41 17.88 8.52
C GLY A 48 0.43 16.35 8.53
N SER A 49 -0.73 15.68 8.57
CA SER A 49 -0.81 14.22 8.63
C SER A 49 -0.46 13.52 7.32
N ALA A 50 -0.74 14.15 6.18
CA ALA A 50 -0.25 13.73 4.87
C ALA A 50 0.73 14.78 4.33
N LYS A 51 1.96 14.38 4.03
CA LYS A 51 3.01 15.26 3.47
C LYS A 51 3.34 14.82 2.07
N ASN A 52 3.67 15.79 1.22
CA ASN A 52 4.02 15.56 -0.18
C ASN A 52 3.00 14.68 -0.93
N ALA A 53 1.73 14.79 -0.56
CA ALA A 53 0.64 13.97 -1.07
C ALA A 53 -0.48 14.86 -1.59
N ASP A 54 -1.16 14.38 -2.63
CA ASP A 54 -2.32 15.03 -3.23
C ASP A 54 -3.60 14.26 -2.88
N ALA A 55 -3.46 12.98 -2.52
CA ALA A 55 -4.54 12.15 -2.01
C ALA A 55 -4.04 11.12 -0.98
N VAL A 56 -4.95 10.59 -0.17
CA VAL A 56 -4.77 9.37 0.61
C VAL A 56 -5.71 8.32 0.07
N TRP A 57 -5.17 7.17 -0.31
CA TRP A 57 -5.95 6.00 -0.65
C TRP A 57 -6.29 5.23 0.62
N LEU A 58 -7.58 5.01 0.80
CA LEU A 58 -8.19 4.43 1.98
C LEU A 58 -8.94 3.16 1.57
N VAL A 59 -8.58 2.02 2.16
CA VAL A 59 -9.25 0.75 1.88
C VAL A 59 -9.58 0.02 3.17
N ASN A 60 -10.79 -0.54 3.27
CA ASN A 60 -11.15 -1.48 4.31
C ASN A 60 -10.71 -2.88 3.88
N LEU A 61 -9.79 -3.48 4.63
CA LEU A 61 -9.14 -4.76 4.30
C LEU A 61 -10.02 -5.99 4.61
N ASP A 62 -11.07 -5.83 5.41
CA ASP A 62 -12.02 -6.88 5.75
C ASP A 62 -13.28 -6.87 4.88
N ARG A 63 -13.37 -5.89 3.96
CA ARG A 63 -14.48 -5.75 3.02
C ARG A 63 -14.01 -5.70 1.58
N GLN A 64 -14.96 -5.95 0.69
CA GLN A 64 -14.78 -5.85 -0.76
C GLN A 64 -15.30 -4.53 -1.34
N SER A 65 -15.60 -3.54 -0.49
CA SER A 65 -15.97 -2.20 -0.95
C SER A 65 -14.82 -1.57 -1.75
N GLU A 66 -15.18 -0.71 -2.71
CA GLU A 66 -14.20 0.03 -3.49
C GLU A 66 -13.36 0.93 -2.58
N PRO A 67 -12.03 1.00 -2.80
CA PRO A 67 -11.19 1.95 -2.08
C PRO A 67 -11.60 3.41 -2.33
N LEU A 68 -11.40 4.25 -1.32
CA LEU A 68 -11.63 5.68 -1.40
C LEU A 68 -10.32 6.40 -1.75
N LEU A 69 -10.34 7.28 -2.75
CA LEU A 69 -9.24 8.21 -3.01
C LEU A 69 -9.61 9.59 -2.44
N VAL A 70 -9.02 9.92 -1.30
CA VAL A 70 -9.40 11.08 -0.48
C VAL A 70 -8.45 12.25 -0.78
N PRO A 71 -8.94 13.40 -1.28
CA PRO A 71 -8.07 14.56 -1.53
C PRO A 71 -7.38 15.05 -0.26
N VAL A 72 -6.11 15.43 -0.37
CA VAL A 72 -5.34 16.06 0.71
C VAL A 72 -5.38 17.58 0.55
N ALA A 73 -5.71 18.28 1.63
CA ALA A 73 -5.71 19.74 1.65
C ALA A 73 -4.28 20.31 1.64
N ASN A 74 -4.14 21.61 1.33
CA ASN A 74 -2.83 22.28 1.28
C ASN A 74 -2.02 22.20 2.58
N ASP A 75 -2.69 22.05 3.72
CA ASP A 75 -2.05 21.89 5.03
C ASP A 75 -1.77 20.43 5.39
N GLY A 76 -2.06 19.48 4.51
CA GLY A 76 -1.85 18.05 4.73
C GLY A 76 -2.99 17.34 5.47
N SER A 77 -4.09 18.03 5.77
CA SER A 77 -5.28 17.40 6.35
C SER A 77 -6.10 16.63 5.31
N PHE A 78 -6.87 15.64 5.76
CA PHE A 78 -7.80 14.88 4.93
C PHE A 78 -8.93 14.32 5.80
N GLU A 79 -10.07 14.03 5.19
CA GLU A 79 -11.22 13.44 5.87
C GLU A 79 -12.04 12.59 4.90
N ALA A 80 -12.48 11.42 5.36
CA ALA A 80 -13.42 10.58 4.63
C ALA A 80 -14.38 9.85 5.56
N LEU A 81 -15.55 9.53 5.02
CA LEU A 81 -16.48 8.56 5.61
C LEU A 81 -16.28 7.22 4.92
N MET A 82 -16.08 6.16 5.70
CA MET A 82 -15.84 4.81 5.23
C MET A 82 -16.81 3.83 5.88
N ASP A 83 -17.31 2.87 5.11
CA ASP A 83 -18.01 1.70 5.63
C ASP A 83 -17.05 0.80 6.43
N ALA A 84 -17.19 0.84 7.75
CA ALA A 84 -16.31 0.17 8.71
C ALA A 84 -17.09 -0.16 9.99
N LEU A 85 -16.89 -1.38 10.47
CA LEU A 85 -17.36 -1.89 11.74
C LEU A 85 -16.17 -2.03 12.71
N PRO A 86 -16.46 -2.09 14.02
CA PRO A 86 -15.44 -2.46 14.99
C PRO A 86 -14.77 -3.79 14.68
N GLY A 87 -13.45 -3.80 14.71
CA GLY A 87 -12.58 -4.94 14.41
C GLY A 87 -12.02 -4.95 13.00
N ASP A 88 -12.57 -4.16 12.07
CA ASP A 88 -12.03 -4.12 10.72
C ASP A 88 -10.70 -3.38 10.67
N GLU A 89 -9.84 -3.86 9.80
CA GLU A 89 -8.58 -3.27 9.47
C GLU A 89 -8.72 -2.34 8.25
N ILE A 90 -8.09 -1.18 8.32
CA ILE A 90 -8.15 -0.12 7.35
C ILE A 90 -6.73 0.25 6.99
N ARG A 91 -6.42 0.24 5.69
CA ARG A 91 -5.15 0.70 5.17
C ARG A 91 -5.28 2.10 4.61
N LEU A 92 -4.33 2.95 5.00
CA LEU A 92 -4.10 4.27 4.43
C LEU A 92 -2.78 4.28 3.68
N GLN A 93 -2.76 4.90 2.51
CA GLN A 93 -1.53 5.11 1.76
C GLN A 93 -1.57 6.48 1.07
N ALA A 94 -0.66 7.38 1.44
CA ALA A 94 -0.58 8.70 0.82
C ALA A 94 0.02 8.59 -0.59
N ARG A 95 -0.45 9.45 -1.50
CA ARG A 95 -0.13 9.39 -2.93
C ARG A 95 0.16 10.74 -3.52
N ARG A 96 1.09 10.74 -4.47
CA ARG A 96 1.36 11.83 -5.40
C ARG A 96 1.85 11.23 -6.70
N ASP A 97 1.10 11.44 -7.78
CA ASP A 97 1.33 10.77 -9.05
C ASP A 97 1.45 9.24 -8.85
N GLU A 98 2.55 8.64 -9.28
CA GLU A 98 2.87 7.21 -9.09
C GLU A 98 3.58 6.92 -7.77
N LEU A 99 3.95 7.95 -7.00
CA LEU A 99 4.63 7.78 -5.72
C LEU A 99 3.64 7.48 -4.61
N ARG A 100 4.07 6.60 -3.70
CA ARG A 100 3.29 6.11 -2.57
C ARG A 100 4.10 6.21 -1.29
N SER A 101 3.40 6.40 -0.18
CA SER A 101 3.99 6.23 1.15
C SER A 101 4.05 4.74 1.48
N VAL A 102 4.82 4.38 2.50
CA VAL A 102 4.58 3.10 3.17
C VAL A 102 3.12 3.02 3.63
N PRO A 103 2.46 1.85 3.50
CA PRO A 103 1.11 1.67 4.03
C PRO A 103 1.04 1.84 5.55
N LEU A 104 -0.05 2.44 6.03
CA LEU A 104 -0.39 2.51 7.44
C LEU A 104 -1.69 1.72 7.67
N ASP A 105 -1.58 0.64 8.42
CA ASP A 105 -2.71 -0.24 8.74
C ASP A 105 -3.22 0.05 10.15
N LEU A 106 -4.51 0.33 10.27
CA LEU A 106 -5.19 0.69 11.51
C LEU A 106 -6.43 -0.17 11.70
N VAL A 107 -6.71 -0.61 12.93
CA VAL A 107 -7.95 -1.31 13.28
C VAL A 107 -8.94 -0.32 13.89
N ALA A 108 -10.18 -0.35 13.40
CA ALA A 108 -11.27 0.41 13.98
C ALA A 108 -11.78 -0.26 15.26
N THR A 109 -11.71 0.42 16.40
CA THR A 109 -12.22 -0.09 17.67
C THR A 109 -13.74 0.08 17.80
N VAL A 110 -14.31 -0.45 18.89
CA VAL A 110 -15.75 -0.30 19.21
C VAL A 110 -16.21 1.14 19.37
N ASP A 111 -15.30 2.03 19.78
CA ASP A 111 -15.56 3.47 19.91
C ASP A 111 -15.17 4.26 18.65
N ALA A 112 -14.90 3.54 17.55
CA ALA A 112 -14.39 4.05 16.27
C ALA A 112 -13.05 4.79 16.36
N VAL A 113 -12.30 4.61 17.45
CA VAL A 113 -10.89 5.03 17.53
C VAL A 113 -10.06 4.11 16.64
N LEU A 114 -9.08 4.66 15.94
CA LEU A 114 -8.14 3.90 15.12
C LEU A 114 -6.88 3.58 15.92
N GLU A 115 -6.49 2.31 15.94
CA GLU A 115 -5.27 1.84 16.59
C GLU A 115 -4.38 1.10 15.58
N PRO A 116 -3.05 1.11 15.70
CA PRO A 116 -2.18 0.35 14.80
C PRO A 116 -2.57 -1.13 14.74
N ALA A 117 -2.68 -1.66 13.52
CA ALA A 117 -2.96 -3.07 13.31
C ALA A 117 -1.80 -3.93 13.84
N ALA A 118 -2.12 -4.95 14.63
CA ALA A 118 -1.11 -5.85 15.17
C ALA A 118 -0.53 -6.73 14.05
N ARG A 119 0.78 -6.96 14.12
CA ARG A 119 1.52 -7.90 13.27
C ARG A 119 2.39 -8.80 14.15
N PRO A 120 1.82 -9.79 14.84
CA PRO A 120 2.53 -10.52 15.90
C PRO A 120 3.83 -11.20 15.45
N LEU A 121 3.89 -11.62 14.17
CA LEU A 121 5.07 -12.25 13.61
C LEU A 121 6.02 -11.25 12.91
N ALA A 122 5.88 -9.92 13.08
CA ALA A 122 6.62 -8.92 12.29
C ALA A 122 8.14 -9.00 12.43
N ASP A 123 8.62 -9.50 13.57
CA ASP A 123 10.05 -9.60 13.86
C ASP A 123 10.74 -10.73 13.07
N CYS A 124 9.99 -11.71 12.55
CA CYS A 124 10.54 -12.92 11.95
C CYS A 124 9.80 -13.43 10.71
N PHE A 125 8.65 -12.85 10.36
CA PHE A 125 7.96 -13.04 9.10
C PHE A 125 7.91 -11.71 8.37
N VAL A 126 8.80 -11.57 7.39
CA VAL A 126 9.02 -10.33 6.64
C VAL A 126 8.41 -10.48 5.25
N VAL A 127 7.50 -9.56 4.94
CA VAL A 127 6.82 -9.42 3.66
C VAL A 127 6.78 -7.93 3.35
N GLU A 128 7.25 -7.53 2.17
CA GLU A 128 7.15 -6.14 1.74
C GLU A 128 5.66 -5.75 1.66
N PRO A 129 5.25 -4.61 2.26
CA PRO A 129 3.84 -4.23 2.36
C PRO A 129 3.27 -3.70 1.04
N GLU A 130 4.10 -3.59 0.00
CA GLU A 130 3.74 -3.21 -1.35
C GLU A 130 4.59 -3.96 -2.38
N LEU A 131 4.01 -4.15 -3.57
CA LEU A 131 4.69 -4.70 -4.73
C LEU A 131 4.26 -3.92 -5.96
N GLU A 132 5.21 -3.24 -6.58
CA GLU A 132 5.06 -2.69 -7.92
C GLU A 132 5.22 -3.81 -8.95
N LEU A 133 4.29 -3.89 -9.89
CA LEU A 133 4.35 -4.80 -11.02
C LEU A 133 4.87 -4.05 -12.24
N ASP A 134 5.67 -4.76 -13.06
CA ASP A 134 6.13 -4.23 -14.34
C ASP A 134 4.93 -3.75 -15.19
N ASP A 135 5.11 -2.58 -15.80
CA ASP A 135 4.14 -1.99 -16.73
C ASP A 135 3.71 -3.02 -17.78
N ALA A 136 2.40 -3.10 -18.01
CA ALA A 136 1.79 -4.09 -18.87
C ALA A 136 0.98 -3.43 -19.97
N THR A 137 1.22 -3.81 -21.23
CA THR A 137 0.33 -3.41 -22.32
C THR A 137 -1.05 -4.04 -22.14
N VAL A 138 -2.12 -3.30 -22.46
CA VAL A 138 -3.49 -3.84 -22.42
C VAL A 138 -3.61 -5.17 -23.17
N GLY A 139 -4.09 -6.20 -22.49
CA GLY A 139 -4.25 -7.57 -22.99
C GLY A 139 -2.97 -8.42 -23.02
N ALA A 140 -1.82 -7.86 -22.64
CA ALA A 140 -0.58 -8.60 -22.45
C ALA A 140 -0.38 -8.99 -20.98
N THR A 141 0.43 -10.02 -20.76
CA THR A 141 0.69 -10.56 -19.42
C THR A 141 2.10 -10.20 -18.94
N SER A 142 2.19 -9.61 -17.75
CA SER A 142 3.45 -9.41 -17.00
C SER A 142 3.44 -10.20 -15.68
N PHE A 143 4.61 -10.36 -15.07
CA PHE A 143 4.79 -11.11 -13.83
C PHE A 143 5.63 -10.32 -12.83
N ALA A 144 5.27 -10.41 -11.56
CA ALA A 144 6.06 -9.88 -10.44
C ALA A 144 6.17 -10.94 -9.33
N THR A 145 7.21 -10.84 -8.52
CA THR A 145 7.46 -11.78 -7.42
C THR A 145 7.54 -11.07 -6.08
N LEU A 146 6.69 -11.46 -5.14
CA LEU A 146 6.74 -11.07 -3.74
C LEU A 146 7.51 -12.15 -2.95
N THR A 147 8.51 -11.75 -2.18
CA THR A 147 9.25 -12.68 -1.31
C THR A 147 8.60 -12.74 0.06
N LEU A 148 8.37 -13.96 0.57
CA LEU A 148 7.97 -14.20 1.95
C LEU A 148 9.18 -14.79 2.69
N SER A 149 9.80 -13.98 3.55
CA SER A 149 10.97 -14.39 4.33
C SER A 149 10.54 -14.80 5.73
N HIS A 150 10.82 -16.04 6.11
CA HIS A 150 10.44 -16.59 7.41
C HIS A 150 11.68 -17.06 8.18
N ASP A 151 12.04 -16.30 9.21
CA ASP A 151 13.17 -16.52 10.11
C ASP A 151 12.72 -16.86 11.54
N CYS A 152 11.45 -17.21 11.76
CA CYS A 152 11.00 -17.62 13.11
C CYS A 152 11.50 -19.03 13.44
N ASP A 153 11.61 -19.33 14.73
CA ASP A 153 12.08 -20.64 15.22
C ASP A 153 11.04 -21.77 15.04
N THR A 154 9.81 -21.42 14.67
CA THR A 154 8.67 -22.35 14.52
C THR A 154 8.04 -22.20 13.15
N SER A 155 7.58 -23.29 12.55
CA SER A 155 6.92 -23.29 11.25
C SER A 155 5.72 -22.31 11.17
N LEU A 156 5.56 -21.66 10.03
CA LEU A 156 4.35 -20.90 9.71
C LEU A 156 3.36 -21.73 8.91
N THR A 157 2.08 -21.64 9.27
CA THR A 157 0.99 -22.17 8.44
C THR A 157 0.37 -21.01 7.67
N ILE A 158 0.62 -20.95 6.36
CA ILE A 158 -0.02 -20.00 5.46
C ILE A 158 -1.37 -20.59 5.04
N ASP A 159 -2.47 -20.00 5.50
CA ASP A 159 -3.82 -20.50 5.26
C ASP A 159 -4.36 -20.04 3.91
N SER A 160 -4.14 -18.77 3.57
CA SER A 160 -4.62 -18.19 2.32
C SER A 160 -3.66 -17.12 1.78
N ILE A 161 -3.62 -17.03 0.46
CA ILE A 161 -3.01 -15.94 -0.31
C ILE A 161 -4.06 -15.57 -1.35
N ALA A 162 -4.74 -14.44 -1.16
CA ALA A 162 -5.88 -14.06 -1.98
C ALA A 162 -6.00 -12.54 -2.10
N LEU A 163 -6.57 -12.07 -3.21
CA LEU A 163 -6.95 -10.66 -3.33
C LEU A 163 -8.11 -10.37 -2.38
N ARG A 164 -8.07 -9.19 -1.75
CA ARG A 164 -9.12 -8.70 -0.87
C ARG A 164 -10.48 -8.64 -1.58
N ALA A 165 -10.52 -8.05 -2.76
CA ALA A 165 -11.70 -7.96 -3.62
C ALA A 165 -11.41 -8.55 -5.02
N PRO A 166 -12.44 -8.93 -5.80
CA PRO A 166 -12.24 -9.40 -7.17
C PRO A 166 -11.59 -8.32 -8.05
N ALA A 167 -10.39 -8.61 -8.56
CA ALA A 167 -9.70 -7.75 -9.53
C ALA A 167 -9.22 -8.62 -10.71
N PRO A 168 -9.96 -8.68 -11.83
CA PRO A 168 -9.74 -9.65 -12.91
C PRO A 168 -8.39 -9.49 -13.63
N ALA A 169 -7.75 -8.33 -13.51
CA ALA A 169 -6.43 -8.09 -14.05
C ALA A 169 -5.32 -8.82 -13.29
N PHE A 170 -5.56 -9.23 -12.04
CA PHE A 170 -4.57 -9.90 -11.19
C PHE A 170 -4.87 -11.40 -11.06
N GLU A 171 -3.82 -12.21 -11.17
CA GLU A 171 -3.87 -13.65 -10.89
C GLU A 171 -2.69 -14.05 -10.00
N ILE A 172 -2.94 -14.89 -9.00
CA ILE A 172 -1.90 -15.43 -8.12
C ILE A 172 -1.47 -16.79 -8.69
N ALA A 173 -0.34 -16.81 -9.38
CA ALA A 173 0.10 -17.98 -10.15
C ALA A 173 0.66 -19.10 -9.25
N ALA A 174 1.41 -18.74 -8.22
CA ALA A 174 2.01 -19.67 -7.25
C ALA A 174 2.51 -18.92 -6.00
N PRO A 175 2.73 -19.60 -4.86
CA PRO A 175 2.25 -20.94 -4.54
C PRO A 175 0.73 -20.94 -4.28
N VAL A 176 0.14 -22.13 -4.24
CA VAL A 176 -1.27 -22.29 -3.85
C VAL A 176 -1.33 -22.57 -2.34
N ALA A 177 -2.08 -21.75 -1.62
CA ALA A 177 -2.40 -21.96 -0.20
C ALA A 177 -3.54 -22.98 -0.03
N PRO A 178 -3.58 -23.75 1.08
CA PRO A 178 -2.70 -23.65 2.25
C PRO A 178 -1.37 -24.41 2.09
N PHE A 179 -0.32 -23.93 2.76
CA PHE A 179 0.98 -24.62 2.88
C PHE A 179 1.70 -24.25 4.17
N VAL A 180 2.77 -24.98 4.49
CA VAL A 180 3.61 -24.74 5.68
C VAL A 180 4.99 -24.32 5.23
N LEU A 181 5.52 -23.25 5.84
CA LEU A 181 6.93 -22.86 5.72
C LEU A 181 7.70 -23.42 6.91
N ALA A 182 8.79 -24.14 6.64
CA ALA A 182 9.70 -24.60 7.68
C ALA A 182 10.53 -23.43 8.26
N PRO A 183 11.01 -23.50 9.51
CA PRO A 183 11.87 -22.47 10.08
C PRO A 183 13.06 -22.12 9.18
N GLY A 184 13.28 -20.82 8.94
CA GLY A 184 14.35 -20.31 8.07
C GLY A 184 14.09 -20.46 6.56
N GLU A 185 12.90 -20.92 6.16
CA GLU A 185 12.53 -21.05 4.75
C GLU A 185 12.10 -19.71 4.17
N THR A 186 12.42 -19.50 2.90
CA THR A 186 11.90 -18.39 2.09
C THR A 186 11.11 -18.96 0.93
N THR A 187 9.97 -18.35 0.62
CA THR A 187 9.18 -18.68 -0.58
C THR A 187 8.86 -17.41 -1.37
N THR A 188 8.45 -17.58 -2.62
CA THR A 188 8.08 -16.46 -3.51
C THR A 188 6.67 -16.64 -4.01
N VAL A 189 5.83 -15.63 -3.82
CA VAL A 189 4.51 -15.52 -4.47
C VAL A 189 4.71 -14.88 -5.84
N THR A 190 4.26 -15.55 -6.89
CA THR A 190 4.26 -15.03 -8.26
C THR A 190 2.89 -14.45 -8.57
N ILE A 191 2.85 -13.16 -8.87
CA ILE A 191 1.64 -12.43 -9.25
C ILE A 191 1.73 -12.17 -10.76
N GLN A 192 0.63 -12.42 -11.45
CA GLN A 192 0.44 -12.13 -12.86
C GLN A 192 -0.48 -10.91 -13.01
N LEU A 193 -0.13 -10.00 -13.93
CA LEU A 193 -0.95 -8.86 -14.31
C LEU A 193 -1.33 -8.98 -15.79
N THR A 194 -2.62 -8.86 -16.11
CA THR A 194 -3.15 -8.83 -17.47
C THR A 194 -4.27 -7.79 -17.55
N PRO A 195 -3.94 -6.52 -17.83
CA PRO A 195 -4.90 -5.43 -17.74
C PRO A 195 -5.88 -5.44 -18.93
N GLU A 196 -7.14 -5.10 -18.67
CA GLU A 196 -8.19 -4.99 -19.69
C GLU A 196 -8.36 -3.55 -20.23
N ALA A 197 -7.80 -2.56 -19.53
CA ALA A 197 -7.84 -1.15 -19.88
C ALA A 197 -6.56 -0.44 -19.42
N ALA A 198 -6.24 0.67 -20.08
CA ALA A 198 -5.10 1.50 -19.70
C ALA A 198 -5.38 2.29 -18.41
N GLY A 199 -4.33 2.60 -17.66
CA GLY A 199 -4.37 3.32 -16.40
C GLY A 199 -3.76 2.54 -15.24
N LEU A 200 -3.87 3.11 -14.04
CA LEU A 200 -3.42 2.47 -12.81
C LEU A 200 -4.28 1.24 -12.50
N VAL A 201 -3.64 0.10 -12.28
CA VAL A 201 -4.26 -1.12 -11.77
C VAL A 201 -3.75 -1.35 -10.36
N GLU A 202 -4.66 -1.59 -9.42
CA GLU A 202 -4.31 -1.67 -8.00
C GLU A 202 -5.31 -2.49 -7.20
N GLU A 203 -4.81 -3.31 -6.27
CA GLU A 203 -5.62 -4.06 -5.30
C GLU A 203 -4.73 -4.51 -4.11
N VAL A 204 -5.32 -5.03 -3.03
CA VAL A 204 -4.57 -5.62 -1.91
C VAL A 204 -4.56 -7.14 -1.98
N LEU A 205 -3.37 -7.72 -1.89
CA LEU A 205 -3.17 -9.13 -1.60
C LEU A 205 -3.15 -9.35 -0.08
N LEU A 206 -3.94 -10.29 0.41
CA LEU A 206 -3.97 -10.71 1.81
C LEU A 206 -3.29 -12.06 1.96
N ILE A 207 -2.32 -12.14 2.87
CA ILE A 207 -1.68 -13.38 3.29
C ILE A 207 -2.09 -13.65 4.73
N GLU A 208 -2.82 -14.74 4.95
CA GLU A 208 -3.34 -15.14 6.26
C GLU A 208 -2.50 -16.26 6.85
N VAL A 209 -2.13 -16.11 8.14
CA VAL A 209 -1.32 -17.06 8.89
C VAL A 209 -2.03 -17.42 10.19
N SER A 210 -2.15 -18.71 10.51
CA SER A 210 -2.78 -19.17 11.76
C SER A 210 -1.81 -19.70 12.82
N SER A 211 -0.58 -20.04 12.44
CA SER A 211 0.41 -20.67 13.31
C SER A 211 1.78 -20.03 13.10
N PRO A 212 2.57 -19.80 14.18
CA PRO A 212 2.32 -20.18 15.57
C PRO A 212 1.25 -19.34 16.30
N GLU A 213 0.89 -18.20 15.73
CA GLU A 213 -0.21 -17.35 16.17
C GLU A 213 -0.87 -16.66 14.97
N PRO A 214 -2.13 -16.19 15.10
CA PRO A 214 -2.80 -15.49 14.01
C PRO A 214 -2.06 -14.21 13.60
N ASP A 215 -1.79 -14.08 12.32
CA ASP A 215 -1.20 -12.89 11.71
C ASP A 215 -1.71 -12.70 10.29
N ARG A 216 -1.71 -11.45 9.82
CA ARG A 216 -2.14 -11.08 8.47
C ARG A 216 -1.11 -10.14 7.86
N ARG A 217 -0.75 -10.37 6.60
CA ARG A 217 0.12 -9.47 5.82
C ARG A 217 -0.62 -8.96 4.59
N PRO A 218 -1.15 -7.72 4.64
CA PRO A 218 -1.68 -7.06 3.46
C PRO A 218 -0.55 -6.46 2.62
N VAL A 219 -0.60 -6.66 1.32
CA VAL A 219 0.37 -6.14 0.34
C VAL A 219 -0.37 -5.35 -0.72
N THR A 220 -0.06 -4.06 -0.86
CA THR A 220 -0.62 -3.25 -1.95
C THR A 220 0.05 -3.66 -3.25
N LEU A 221 -0.71 -4.24 -4.17
CA LEU A 221 -0.28 -4.54 -5.53
C LEU A 221 -0.63 -3.35 -6.43
N PHE A 222 0.31 -2.84 -7.21
CA PHE A 222 0.04 -1.78 -8.16
C PHE A 222 0.90 -1.87 -9.41
N GLY A 223 0.41 -1.37 -10.55
CA GLY A 223 1.17 -1.25 -11.79
C GLY A 223 0.44 -0.37 -12.80
N ILE A 224 1.13 0.07 -13.85
CA ILE A 224 0.54 0.89 -14.91
C ILE A 224 0.24 0.04 -16.14
N ALA A 225 -0.93 0.28 -16.73
CA ALA A 225 -1.34 -0.31 -17.99
C ALA A 225 -1.35 0.72 -19.12
N ASP A 226 -0.72 0.37 -20.24
CA ASP A 226 -0.55 1.23 -21.43
C ASP A 226 -1.23 0.69 -22.69
#